data_AF-A0A836UXD8-F1
#
_entry.id   AF-A0A836UXD8-F1
#
_cell.length_a   1.000
_cell.length_b   1.000
_cell.length_c   1.000
_cell.angle_alpha   90.00
_cell.angle_beta   90.00
_cell.angle_gamma   90.00
#
_symmetry.space_group_name_H-M   'P 1'
#
loop_
_entity.id
_entity.type
_entity.pdbx_description
1 polymer ?
#
loop_
_entity_poly.entity_id
_entity_poly.type
_entity_poly.pdbx_seq_one_letter_code
_entity_poly.pdbx_strand_id
1 'polypeptide(L)'
;MLKSAIDSSNDNVIDIFTRKPLSELTNNRLVRISAELDGLEMLYTNPENPDKLFSLKILAWGLRLSGEVVALIPWLSKLTPYDEIIDPLHGQWQGYYDQGINELFFSPPLHKVIELESAAEYYDYQCDSDTEIIQEIPDSIGTHSVLSEDGFQSICLKEVVSWRLLNSGAIEAMLIDEKKMVATPVLPGDDCLYPAEQNPDFRYFFQHNIANKIKSQDPEVLAAILLLQES
;
A
#
# COMPACT_ATOMS: atom_id res chain seq x y z
N MET A 1 34.79 5.08 -22.67
CA MET A 1 34.28 3.71 -22.57
C MET A 1 34.74 3.11 -21.25
N LEU A 2 33.91 3.18 -20.23
CA LEU A 2 34.01 2.36 -19.03
C LEU A 2 32.55 2.08 -18.64
N LYS A 3 31.95 1.09 -19.31
CA LYS A 3 30.65 0.56 -18.90
C LYS A 3 30.92 -0.37 -17.72
N SER A 4 30.40 0.05 -16.58
CA SER A 4 30.24 -0.67 -15.32
C SER A 4 30.08 -2.18 -15.51
N ALA A 5 30.95 -2.95 -14.88
CA ALA A 5 30.87 -4.40 -14.77
C ALA A 5 30.15 -4.84 -13.47
N ILE A 6 29.27 -4.01 -12.92
CA ILE A 6 28.59 -4.27 -11.64
C ILE A 6 27.12 -4.72 -11.83
N ASP A 7 26.54 -4.55 -13.03
CA ASP A 7 25.11 -4.77 -13.27
C ASP A 7 24.69 -6.20 -13.69
N SER A 8 25.51 -7.22 -13.44
CA SER A 8 25.22 -8.59 -13.95
C SER A 8 25.41 -9.73 -12.95
N SER A 9 25.22 -9.53 -11.64
CA SER A 9 25.66 -10.55 -10.65
C SER A 9 24.61 -11.21 -9.75
N ASN A 10 23.33 -10.79 -9.73
CA ASN A 10 22.39 -11.27 -8.69
C ASN A 10 21.17 -12.06 -9.19
N ASP A 11 21.03 -12.34 -10.49
CA ASP A 11 19.93 -13.18 -11.02
C ASP A 11 19.98 -14.63 -10.51
N ASN A 12 21.18 -15.12 -10.18
CA ASN A 12 21.38 -16.48 -9.68
C ASN A 12 21.18 -16.61 -8.16
N VAL A 13 21.00 -15.49 -7.45
CA VAL A 13 20.78 -15.48 -6.00
C VAL A 13 19.28 -15.39 -5.77
N ILE A 14 18.70 -16.47 -5.26
CA ILE A 14 17.28 -16.55 -4.95
C ILE A 14 17.09 -16.23 -3.46
N ASP A 15 16.22 -15.28 -3.16
CA ASP A 15 15.76 -15.06 -1.79
C ASP A 15 14.86 -16.23 -1.37
N ILE A 16 15.19 -16.84 -0.23
CA ILE A 16 14.55 -18.10 0.21
C ILE A 16 13.10 -17.93 0.64
N PHE A 17 12.65 -16.71 0.98
CA PHE A 17 11.31 -16.43 1.48
C PHE A 17 10.35 -16.06 0.35
N THR A 18 10.80 -15.19 -0.55
CA THR A 18 10.05 -14.73 -1.72
C THR A 18 10.17 -15.69 -2.91
N ARG A 19 11.21 -16.55 -2.91
CA ARG A 19 11.59 -17.44 -4.02
C ARG A 19 11.87 -16.68 -5.33
N LYS A 20 12.15 -15.39 -5.25
CA LYS A 20 12.45 -14.51 -6.38
C LYS A 20 13.96 -14.23 -6.45
N PRO A 21 14.50 -13.95 -7.65
CA PRO A 21 15.85 -13.43 -7.79
C PRO A 21 16.04 -12.14 -6.98
N LEU A 22 17.19 -11.99 -6.33
CA LEU A 22 17.53 -10.81 -5.54
C LEU A 22 17.58 -9.54 -6.41
N SER A 23 17.94 -9.68 -7.68
CA SER A 23 17.85 -8.61 -8.69
C SER A 23 16.41 -8.14 -8.91
N GLU A 24 15.42 -9.05 -8.95
CA GLU A 24 14.00 -8.71 -9.05
C GLU A 24 13.53 -7.92 -7.83
N LEU A 25 13.91 -8.36 -6.62
CA LEU A 25 13.59 -7.64 -5.38
C LEU A 25 14.20 -6.22 -5.36
N THR A 26 15.44 -6.10 -5.84
CA THR A 26 16.12 -4.81 -5.94
C THR A 26 15.43 -3.88 -6.95
N ASN A 27 15.02 -4.44 -8.09
CA ASN A 27 14.33 -3.70 -9.14
C ASN A 27 12.91 -3.29 -8.73
N ASN A 28 12.22 -4.08 -7.91
CA ASN A 28 10.87 -3.79 -7.42
C ASN A 28 10.86 -2.82 -6.23
N ARG A 29 12.02 -2.44 -5.70
CA ARG A 29 12.13 -1.46 -4.62
C ARG A 29 11.48 -0.15 -5.04
N LEU A 30 10.52 0.33 -4.25
CA LEU A 30 9.91 1.64 -4.44
C LEU A 30 10.90 2.76 -4.06
N VAL A 31 11.04 3.74 -4.93
CA VAL A 31 11.95 4.89 -4.73
C VAL A 31 11.21 6.21 -4.58
N ARG A 32 9.97 6.29 -5.08
CA ARG A 32 9.13 7.47 -4.97
C ARG A 32 7.66 7.06 -5.01
N ILE A 33 6.81 7.74 -4.27
CA ILE A 33 5.36 7.60 -4.36
C ILE A 33 4.70 8.95 -4.64
N SER A 34 3.49 8.92 -5.18
CA SER A 34 2.63 10.07 -5.39
C SER A 34 1.21 9.70 -5.01
N ALA A 35 0.55 10.54 -4.21
CA ALA A 35 -0.85 10.32 -3.87
C ALA A 35 -1.73 10.27 -5.14
N GLU A 36 -2.76 9.43 -5.08
CA GLU A 36 -3.87 9.44 -6.01
C GLU A 36 -4.94 10.40 -5.46
N LEU A 37 -5.38 11.34 -6.30
CA LEU A 37 -6.24 12.46 -5.91
C LEU A 37 -7.46 12.63 -6.83
N ASP A 38 -7.53 11.88 -7.93
CA ASP A 38 -8.57 11.97 -8.95
C ASP A 38 -9.64 10.87 -8.77
N GLY A 39 -9.45 9.97 -7.79
CA GLY A 39 -10.39 8.91 -7.46
C GLY A 39 -10.27 7.68 -8.35
N LEU A 40 -9.09 7.45 -8.94
CA LEU A 40 -8.84 6.25 -9.74
C LEU A 40 -8.96 4.99 -8.90
N GLU A 41 -9.54 3.96 -9.51
CA GLU A 41 -9.80 2.70 -8.85
C GLU A 41 -9.13 1.54 -9.59
N MET A 42 -8.85 0.47 -8.87
CA MET A 42 -8.42 -0.81 -9.40
C MET A 42 -9.60 -1.77 -9.39
N LEU A 43 -9.86 -2.43 -10.52
CA LEU A 43 -10.87 -3.45 -10.63
C LEU A 43 -10.28 -4.84 -10.46
N TYR A 44 -10.97 -5.69 -9.69
CA TYR A 44 -10.63 -7.09 -9.56
C TYR A 44 -11.89 -7.98 -9.53
N THR A 45 -11.75 -9.23 -9.95
CA THR A 45 -12.78 -10.27 -9.81
C THR A 45 -12.43 -11.21 -8.67
N ASN A 46 -13.43 -11.91 -8.14
CA ASN A 46 -13.24 -13.03 -7.22
C ASN A 46 -13.93 -14.27 -7.83
N PRO A 47 -13.28 -15.46 -7.87
CA PRO A 47 -13.89 -16.71 -8.34
C PRO A 47 -15.21 -17.10 -7.67
N GLU A 48 -15.46 -16.68 -6.43
CA GLU A 48 -16.74 -16.91 -5.73
C GLU A 48 -17.89 -16.10 -6.34
N ASN A 49 -17.57 -14.97 -6.99
CA ASN A 49 -18.53 -14.08 -7.63
C ASN A 49 -18.00 -13.66 -9.02
N PRO A 50 -17.91 -14.59 -9.99
CA PRO A 50 -17.24 -14.35 -11.26
C PRO A 50 -17.93 -13.26 -12.11
N ASP A 51 -19.24 -13.05 -11.90
CA ASP A 51 -20.03 -12.04 -12.60
C ASP A 51 -19.97 -10.65 -11.94
N LYS A 52 -19.21 -10.48 -10.84
CA LYS A 52 -19.07 -9.21 -10.13
C LYS A 52 -17.63 -8.69 -10.21
N LEU A 53 -17.53 -7.41 -10.54
CA LEU A 53 -16.30 -6.64 -10.38
C LEU A 53 -16.34 -5.92 -9.05
N PHE A 54 -15.24 -6.02 -8.32
CA PHE A 54 -14.98 -5.28 -7.11
C PHE A 54 -14.03 -4.14 -7.45
N SER A 55 -14.31 -2.99 -6.87
CA SER A 55 -13.51 -1.79 -7.06
C SER A 55 -12.80 -1.42 -5.76
N LEU A 56 -11.50 -1.15 -5.86
CA LEU A 56 -10.67 -0.68 -4.76
C LEU A 56 -10.09 0.67 -5.14
N LYS A 57 -10.23 1.66 -4.26
CA LYS A 57 -9.56 2.95 -4.47
C LYS A 57 -8.04 2.77 -4.45
N ILE A 58 -7.38 3.35 -5.44
CA ILE A 58 -5.93 3.48 -5.46
C ILE A 58 -5.57 4.57 -4.45
N LEU A 59 -4.64 4.30 -3.55
CA LEU A 59 -4.18 5.30 -2.58
C LEU A 59 -3.08 6.17 -3.20
N ALA A 60 -2.16 5.53 -3.91
CA ALA A 60 -0.97 6.18 -4.45
C ALA A 60 -0.46 5.42 -5.68
N TRP A 61 0.44 6.06 -6.40
CA TRP A 61 1.27 5.49 -7.45
C TRP A 61 2.71 5.43 -6.96
N GLY A 62 3.39 4.32 -7.21
CA GLY A 62 4.78 4.11 -6.81
C GLY A 62 5.68 3.93 -8.03
N LEU A 63 6.84 4.59 -8.01
CA LEU A 63 7.94 4.36 -8.93
C LEU A 63 8.88 3.32 -8.34
N ARG A 64 9.08 2.23 -9.05
CA ARG A 64 10.08 1.21 -8.75
C ARG A 64 11.45 1.63 -9.29
N LEU A 65 12.51 1.08 -8.71
CA LEU A 65 13.89 1.31 -9.17
C LEU A 65 14.08 0.88 -10.64
N SER A 66 13.29 -0.09 -11.11
CA SER A 66 13.24 -0.50 -12.52
C SER A 66 12.76 0.60 -13.49
N GLY A 67 12.16 1.68 -12.98
CA GLY A 67 11.46 2.71 -13.76
C GLY A 67 9.98 2.40 -13.98
N GLU A 68 9.49 1.25 -13.52
CA GLU A 68 8.07 0.90 -13.62
C GLU A 68 7.24 1.71 -12.61
N VAL A 69 6.09 2.21 -13.06
CA VAL A 69 5.09 2.84 -12.20
C VAL A 69 3.96 1.87 -11.93
N VAL A 70 3.60 1.70 -10.65
CA VAL A 70 2.58 0.75 -10.19
C VAL A 70 1.55 1.44 -9.30
N ALA A 71 0.30 1.01 -9.36
CA ALA A 71 -0.72 1.43 -8.41
C ALA A 71 -0.51 0.75 -7.05
N LEU A 72 -0.72 1.50 -5.97
CA LEU A 72 -0.59 1.07 -4.59
C LEU A 72 -1.95 1.10 -3.89
N ILE A 73 -2.34 -0.05 -3.33
CA ILE A 73 -3.65 -0.25 -2.69
C ILE A 73 -3.44 -0.82 -1.29
N PRO A 74 -4.10 -0.28 -0.24
CA PRO A 74 -4.10 -0.92 1.07
C PRO A 74 -4.76 -2.29 0.97
N TRP A 75 -3.96 -3.35 1.12
CA TRP A 75 -4.38 -4.73 0.99
C TRP A 75 -3.91 -5.53 2.19
N LEU A 76 -4.85 -6.09 2.94
CA LEU A 76 -4.58 -6.80 4.19
C LEU A 76 -3.68 -5.95 5.10
N SER A 77 -2.48 -6.42 5.44
CA SER A 77 -1.60 -5.76 6.40
C SER A 77 -0.61 -4.76 5.78
N LYS A 78 -0.67 -4.46 4.48
CA LYS A 78 0.34 -3.62 3.80
C LYS A 78 -0.25 -2.76 2.68
N LEU A 79 0.43 -1.66 2.37
CA LEU A 79 0.24 -0.98 1.10
C LEU A 79 0.95 -1.77 0.00
N THR A 80 0.18 -2.36 -0.91
CA THR A 80 0.67 -3.40 -1.82
C THR A 80 0.56 -2.92 -3.27
N PRO A 81 1.61 -3.08 -4.10
CA PRO A 81 1.53 -2.95 -5.55
C PRO A 81 0.47 -3.88 -6.14
N TYR A 82 -0.28 -3.43 -7.15
CA TYR A 82 -1.39 -4.21 -7.72
C TYR A 82 -0.99 -5.61 -8.20
N ASP A 83 0.23 -5.77 -8.71
CA ASP A 83 0.80 -7.00 -9.28
C ASP A 83 1.35 -7.96 -8.20
N GLU A 84 1.43 -7.49 -6.96
CA GLU A 84 1.82 -8.28 -5.78
C GLU A 84 0.61 -8.67 -4.92
N ILE A 85 -0.60 -8.26 -5.31
CA ILE A 85 -1.83 -8.65 -4.62
C ILE A 85 -2.04 -10.16 -4.81
N ILE A 86 -1.79 -10.90 -3.73
CA ILE A 86 -2.16 -12.30 -3.60
C ILE A 86 -3.48 -12.33 -2.86
N ASP A 87 -4.56 -12.54 -3.60
CA ASP A 87 -5.89 -12.73 -3.02
C ASP A 87 -6.02 -14.19 -2.53
N PRO A 88 -6.27 -14.44 -1.23
CA PRO A 88 -6.50 -15.79 -0.69
C PRO A 88 -7.60 -16.57 -1.42
N LEU A 89 -8.54 -15.86 -2.04
CA LEU A 89 -9.66 -16.41 -2.80
C LEU A 89 -9.38 -16.48 -4.32
N HIS A 90 -8.14 -16.25 -4.77
CA HIS A 90 -7.70 -16.23 -6.18
C HIS A 90 -8.35 -15.13 -7.03
N GLY A 91 -8.59 -13.97 -6.44
CA GLY A 91 -9.00 -12.79 -7.19
C GLY A 91 -8.02 -12.37 -8.28
N GLN A 92 -8.54 -11.76 -9.34
CA GLN A 92 -7.75 -11.38 -10.53
C GLN A 92 -7.95 -9.92 -10.90
N TRP A 93 -6.84 -9.21 -11.07
CA TRP A 93 -6.82 -7.85 -11.60
C TRP A 93 -7.44 -7.77 -13.00
N GLN A 94 -8.26 -6.75 -13.23
CA GLN A 94 -8.97 -6.52 -14.49
C GLN A 94 -8.66 -5.17 -15.15
N GLY A 95 -7.91 -4.29 -14.49
CA GLY A 95 -7.60 -2.96 -15.00
C GLY A 95 -7.77 -1.86 -13.96
N TYR A 96 -7.52 -0.65 -14.40
CA TYR A 96 -7.79 0.59 -13.70
C TYR A 96 -9.03 1.25 -14.27
N TYR A 97 -9.80 1.91 -13.41
CA TYR A 97 -11.06 2.53 -13.78
C TYR A 97 -11.11 3.98 -13.31
N ASP A 98 -11.47 4.86 -14.24
CA ASP A 98 -11.76 6.27 -13.96
C ASP A 98 -13.28 6.46 -13.98
N GLN A 99 -13.86 6.72 -12.81
CA GLN A 99 -15.29 6.98 -12.67
C GLN A 99 -15.73 8.31 -13.31
N GLY A 100 -14.84 9.31 -13.35
CA GLY A 100 -15.14 10.65 -13.85
C GLY A 100 -15.41 10.68 -15.35
N ILE A 101 -14.71 9.82 -16.10
CA ILE A 101 -14.88 9.69 -17.56
C ILE A 101 -15.41 8.32 -18.01
N ASN A 102 -15.65 7.41 -17.06
CA ASN A 102 -16.14 6.04 -17.30
C ASN A 102 -15.24 5.26 -18.26
N GLU A 103 -13.93 5.25 -17.99
CA GLU A 103 -12.92 4.62 -18.84
C GLU A 103 -12.15 3.52 -18.10
N LEU A 104 -11.94 2.39 -18.79
CA LEU A 104 -11.12 1.27 -18.34
C LEU A 104 -9.77 1.32 -19.07
N PHE A 105 -8.68 1.23 -18.32
CA PHE A 105 -7.32 1.28 -18.86
C PHE A 105 -6.39 0.33 -18.11
N PHE A 106 -5.23 0.02 -18.70
CA PHE A 106 -4.37 -1.09 -18.24
C PHE A 106 -2.93 -0.68 -17.93
N SER A 107 -2.61 0.61 -18.10
CA SER A 107 -1.30 1.19 -17.82
C SER A 107 -1.46 2.42 -16.92
N PRO A 108 -0.47 2.77 -16.09
CA PRO A 108 -0.51 4.00 -15.32
C PRO A 108 -0.81 5.23 -16.20
N PRO A 109 -1.58 6.22 -15.71
CA PRO A 109 -1.79 7.46 -16.44
C PRO A 109 -0.46 8.17 -16.73
N LEU A 110 -0.27 8.67 -17.95
CA LEU A 110 0.99 9.29 -18.38
C LEU A 110 1.44 10.43 -17.46
N HIS A 111 0.50 11.23 -16.96
CA HIS A 111 0.82 12.34 -16.06
C HIS A 111 1.43 11.86 -14.73
N LYS A 112 0.99 10.71 -14.20
CA LYS A 112 1.59 10.10 -12.99
C LYS A 112 2.99 9.58 -13.25
N VAL A 113 3.23 9.02 -14.43
CA VAL A 113 4.58 8.60 -14.84
C VAL A 113 5.53 9.78 -14.85
N ILE A 114 5.15 10.86 -15.55
CA ILE A 114 5.98 12.08 -15.63
C ILE A 114 6.20 12.72 -14.26
N GLU A 115 5.16 12.79 -13.43
CA GLU A 115 5.23 13.32 -12.06
C GLU A 115 6.28 12.56 -11.23
N LEU A 116 6.20 11.22 -11.23
CA LEU A 116 7.08 10.37 -10.43
C LEU A 116 8.52 10.38 -10.94
N GLU A 117 8.74 10.29 -12.26
CA GLU A 117 10.08 10.33 -12.86
C GLU A 117 10.75 11.68 -12.58
N SER A 118 10.03 12.79 -12.81
CA SER A 118 10.56 14.14 -12.56
C SER A 118 10.87 14.36 -11.07
N ALA A 119 10.01 13.84 -10.18
CA ALA A 119 10.25 13.92 -8.74
C ALA A 119 11.47 13.09 -8.32
N ALA A 120 11.64 11.88 -8.86
CA ALA A 120 12.79 11.04 -8.57
C ALA A 120 14.12 11.67 -9.03
N GLU A 121 14.14 12.29 -10.22
CA GLU A 121 15.32 13.00 -10.72
C GLU A 121 15.69 14.22 -9.86
N TYR A 122 14.68 14.97 -9.40
CA TYR A 122 14.91 16.17 -8.59
C TYR A 122 15.35 15.84 -7.16
N TYR A 123 14.79 14.79 -6.57
CA TYR A 123 14.97 14.40 -5.17
C TYR A 123 15.96 13.23 -5.01
N ASP A 124 17.01 13.17 -5.83
CA ASP A 124 18.06 12.15 -5.77
C ASP A 124 18.93 12.34 -4.50
N TYR A 125 18.42 11.86 -3.36
CA TYR A 125 19.07 11.92 -2.06
C TYR A 125 19.96 10.69 -1.82
N GLN A 126 21.14 10.94 -1.25
CA GLN A 126 21.95 9.87 -0.68
C GLN A 126 21.44 9.54 0.72
N CYS A 127 20.92 8.33 0.89
CA CYS A 127 20.45 7.82 2.19
C CYS A 127 21.55 6.98 2.83
N ASP A 128 21.69 7.10 4.15
CA ASP A 128 22.73 6.37 4.90
C ASP A 128 22.22 5.01 5.41
N SER A 129 20.91 4.80 5.44
CA SER A 129 20.29 3.56 5.95
C SER A 129 19.00 3.17 5.24
N ASP A 130 18.64 1.90 5.32
CA ASP A 130 17.41 1.33 4.75
C ASP A 130 16.13 1.78 5.49
N THR A 131 16.27 2.23 6.73
CA THR A 131 15.15 2.68 7.59
C THR A 131 14.92 4.18 7.53
N GLU A 132 15.71 4.90 6.73
CA GLU A 132 15.55 6.34 6.57
C GLU A 132 14.26 6.66 5.82
N ILE A 133 13.49 7.63 6.33
CA ILE A 133 12.23 8.06 5.71
C ILE A 133 12.57 8.98 4.55
N ILE A 134 12.23 8.56 3.33
CA ILE A 134 12.49 9.35 2.11
C ILE A 134 11.26 10.10 1.61
N GLN A 135 10.07 9.69 2.06
CA GLN A 135 8.82 10.38 1.77
C GLN A 135 7.74 10.06 2.80
N GLU A 136 6.83 11.02 3.01
CA GLU A 136 5.56 10.79 3.68
C GLU A 136 4.44 11.45 2.87
N ILE A 137 3.32 10.74 2.65
CA ILE A 137 2.12 11.27 2.00
C ILE A 137 0.90 11.09 2.92
N PRO A 138 -0.10 11.98 2.87
CA PRO A 138 -1.34 11.79 3.64
C PRO A 138 -2.15 10.61 3.10
N ASP A 139 -2.96 9.99 3.96
CA ASP A 139 -4.00 9.07 3.50
C ASP A 139 -5.16 9.86 2.87
N SER A 140 -5.47 9.59 1.60
CA SER A 140 -6.51 10.31 0.85
C SER A 140 -7.84 9.54 0.74
N ILE A 141 -7.89 8.29 1.17
CA ILE A 141 -9.05 7.39 0.95
C ILE A 141 -9.76 6.95 2.23
N GLY A 142 -9.30 7.43 3.39
CA GLY A 142 -9.86 7.15 4.71
C GLY A 142 -9.54 5.74 5.22
N THR A 143 -8.31 5.26 5.00
CA THR A 143 -7.89 3.93 5.46
C THR A 143 -7.93 3.81 6.98
N HIS A 144 -8.41 2.67 7.47
CA HIS A 144 -8.41 2.32 8.89
C HIS A 144 -7.59 1.07 9.13
N SER A 145 -6.79 1.08 10.19
CA SER A 145 -6.11 -0.08 10.76
C SER A 145 -7.00 -0.79 11.76
N VAL A 146 -7.02 -2.11 11.69
CA VAL A 146 -7.66 -3.01 12.66
C VAL A 146 -6.65 -3.48 13.68
N LEU A 147 -6.95 -3.21 14.93
CA LEU A 147 -6.24 -3.70 16.09
C LEU A 147 -7.12 -4.70 16.84
N SER A 148 -6.59 -5.88 17.16
CA SER A 148 -7.27 -6.89 17.98
C SER A 148 -6.26 -7.74 18.76
N GLU A 149 -6.37 -7.68 20.08
CA GLU A 149 -5.54 -8.44 21.02
C GLU A 149 -6.02 -9.91 21.16
N ASP A 150 -7.29 -10.19 20.88
CA ASP A 150 -7.99 -11.43 21.25
C ASP A 150 -8.51 -12.25 20.07
N GLY A 151 -7.93 -12.05 18.88
CA GLY A 151 -8.33 -12.79 17.68
C GLY A 151 -9.72 -12.39 17.18
N PHE A 152 -9.95 -11.09 17.05
CA PHE A 152 -11.17 -10.43 16.56
C PHE A 152 -12.41 -10.52 17.47
N GLN A 153 -12.29 -10.95 18.73
CA GLN A 153 -13.41 -10.88 19.67
C GLN A 153 -13.70 -9.42 20.09
N SER A 154 -12.65 -8.62 20.23
CA SER A 154 -12.69 -7.17 20.33
C SER A 154 -11.86 -6.55 19.22
N ILE A 155 -12.44 -5.53 18.60
CA ILE A 155 -11.86 -4.84 17.45
C ILE A 155 -11.79 -3.36 17.76
N CYS A 156 -10.60 -2.78 17.63
CA CYS A 156 -10.38 -1.34 17.64
C CYS A 156 -9.98 -0.90 16.24
N LEU A 157 -10.65 0.14 15.73
CA LEU A 157 -10.35 0.74 14.43
C LEU A 157 -9.65 2.07 14.65
N LYS A 158 -8.42 2.21 14.14
CA LYS A 158 -7.67 3.46 14.14
C LYS A 158 -7.52 4.01 12.74
N GLU A 159 -7.71 5.30 12.56
CA GLU A 159 -7.50 5.96 11.28
C GLU A 159 -5.99 6.03 10.96
N VAL A 160 -5.66 5.77 9.70
CA VAL A 160 -4.32 6.00 9.15
C VAL A 160 -4.21 7.46 8.72
N VAL A 161 -3.24 8.18 9.26
CA VAL A 161 -3.02 9.61 8.96
C VAL A 161 -2.19 9.79 7.70
N SER A 162 -1.16 8.96 7.55
CA SER A 162 -0.16 9.08 6.49
C SER A 162 0.53 7.75 6.21
N TRP A 163 1.28 7.73 5.12
CA TRP A 163 2.07 6.59 4.66
C TRP A 163 3.52 7.04 4.43
N ARG A 164 4.46 6.37 5.09
CA ARG A 164 5.90 6.67 5.01
C ARG A 164 6.59 5.68 4.11
N LEU A 165 7.26 6.17 3.07
CA LEU A 165 8.18 5.38 2.28
C LEU A 165 9.57 5.45 2.92
N LEU A 166 10.10 4.28 3.25
CA LEU A 166 11.48 4.10 3.70
C LEU A 166 12.42 3.90 2.51
N ASN A 167 13.71 4.19 2.67
CA ASN A 167 14.72 3.95 1.65
C ASN A 167 14.81 2.46 1.23
N SER A 168 14.47 1.53 2.12
CA SER A 168 14.31 0.11 1.78
C SER A 168 13.21 -0.19 0.73
N GLY A 169 12.34 0.78 0.43
CA GLY A 169 11.15 0.61 -0.40
C GLY A 169 9.92 0.14 0.37
N ALA A 170 10.05 -0.13 1.67
CA ALA A 170 8.92 -0.46 2.53
C ALA A 170 8.04 0.78 2.77
N ILE A 171 6.73 0.55 2.88
CA ILE A 171 5.77 1.60 3.24
C ILE A 171 5.11 1.27 4.58
N GLU A 172 5.17 2.22 5.51
CA GLU A 172 4.59 2.12 6.84
C GLU A 172 3.34 3.01 6.96
N ALA A 173 2.27 2.46 7.53
CA ALA A 173 1.06 3.24 7.82
C ALA A 173 1.19 3.93 9.18
N MET A 174 0.89 5.22 9.24
CA MET A 174 1.07 6.02 10.45
C MET A 174 -0.23 6.18 11.22
N LEU A 175 -0.24 5.74 12.48
CA LEU A 175 -1.36 5.85 13.42
C LEU A 175 -1.08 6.88 14.51
N ILE A 176 -2.15 7.45 15.07
CA ILE A 176 -2.06 8.42 16.17
C ILE A 176 -1.85 7.71 17.52
N ASP A 177 -0.81 8.10 18.24
CA ASP A 177 -0.65 7.86 19.68
C ASP A 177 -1.36 8.96 20.46
N GLU A 178 -2.58 8.67 20.90
CA GLU A 178 -3.43 9.60 21.66
C GLU A 178 -2.76 10.14 22.93
N LYS A 179 -1.79 9.40 23.51
CA LYS A 179 -1.08 9.85 24.72
C LYS A 179 -0.04 10.93 24.42
N LYS A 180 0.42 11.01 23.17
CA LYS A 180 1.41 12.00 22.70
C LYS A 180 0.77 13.15 21.93
N MET A 181 -0.53 13.08 21.64
CA MET A 181 -1.23 14.11 20.88
C MET A 181 -1.29 15.43 21.66
N VAL A 182 -0.74 16.49 21.07
CA VAL A 182 -0.71 17.84 21.67
C VAL A 182 -1.84 18.72 21.13
N ALA A 183 -2.20 18.58 19.86
CA ALA A 183 -3.21 19.41 19.19
C ALA A 183 -3.91 18.63 18.06
N THR A 184 -5.04 19.18 17.59
CA THR A 184 -5.77 18.68 16.42
C THR A 184 -5.97 19.80 15.38
N PRO A 185 -6.00 19.49 14.08
CA PRO A 185 -5.83 18.17 13.47
C PRO A 185 -4.38 17.68 13.56
N VAL A 186 -4.20 16.35 13.64
CA VAL A 186 -2.89 15.69 13.52
C VAL A 186 -2.52 15.62 12.04
N LEU A 187 -1.28 15.96 11.71
CA LEU A 187 -0.78 16.02 10.33
C LEU A 187 0.35 15.01 10.09
N PRO A 188 0.61 14.64 8.82
CA PRO A 188 1.79 13.86 8.47
C PRO A 188 3.07 14.51 9.02
N GLY A 189 3.94 13.69 9.62
CA GLY A 189 5.17 14.15 10.26
C GLY A 189 5.05 14.55 11.74
N ASP A 190 3.86 14.60 12.33
CA ASP A 190 3.70 14.92 13.76
C ASP A 190 4.35 13.84 14.67
N ASP A 191 4.95 14.27 15.78
CA ASP A 191 5.67 13.40 16.74
C ASP A 191 4.76 12.37 17.45
N CYS A 192 3.45 12.57 17.40
CA CYS A 192 2.47 11.64 17.95
C CYS A 192 2.17 10.46 17.01
N LEU A 193 2.78 10.41 15.83
CA LEU A 193 2.59 9.31 14.88
C LEU A 193 3.54 8.15 15.14
N TYR A 194 3.04 6.93 14.97
CA TYR A 194 3.85 5.70 15.02
C TYR A 194 3.39 4.71 13.94
N PRO A 195 4.30 3.87 13.39
CA PRO A 195 3.94 2.83 12.43
C PRO A 195 2.95 1.81 13.00
N ALA A 196 1.92 1.48 12.24
CA ALA A 196 0.89 0.50 12.62
C ALA A 196 1.51 -0.86 12.94
N GLU A 197 2.54 -1.25 12.18
CA GLU A 197 3.26 -2.52 12.28
C GLU A 197 4.04 -2.66 13.59
N GLN A 198 4.30 -1.55 14.31
CA GLN A 198 4.88 -1.59 15.66
C GLN A 198 3.85 -1.94 16.73
N ASN A 199 2.55 -1.92 16.41
CA ASN A 199 1.50 -2.35 17.33
C ASN A 199 1.32 -3.87 17.27
N PRO A 200 1.53 -4.62 18.38
CA PRO A 200 1.38 -6.07 18.39
C PRO A 200 -0.05 -6.54 18.08
N ASP A 201 -1.04 -5.67 18.29
CA ASP A 201 -2.44 -5.95 18.05
C ASP A 201 -2.83 -5.69 16.59
N PHE A 202 -1.96 -5.13 15.76
CA PHE A 202 -2.26 -4.86 14.36
C PHE A 202 -2.53 -6.13 13.56
N ARG A 203 -3.55 -6.07 12.69
CA ARG A 203 -3.96 -7.17 11.81
C ARG A 203 -4.06 -6.74 10.35
N TYR A 204 -4.99 -5.85 10.02
CA TYR A 204 -5.33 -5.50 8.64
C TYR A 204 -5.70 -4.03 8.47
N PHE A 205 -5.65 -3.56 7.23
CA PHE A 205 -6.20 -2.30 6.76
C PHE A 205 -7.54 -2.52 6.07
N PHE A 206 -8.47 -1.59 6.26
CA PHE A 206 -9.72 -1.50 5.52
C PHE A 206 -9.94 -0.09 5.00
N GLN A 207 -10.46 0.01 3.79
CA GLN A 207 -10.95 1.29 3.26
C GLN A 207 -12.18 1.75 4.06
N HIS A 208 -12.39 3.07 4.13
CA HIS A 208 -13.43 3.72 4.93
C HIS A 208 -14.82 3.05 4.84
N ASN A 209 -15.24 2.67 3.64
CA ASN A 209 -16.55 2.05 3.41
C ASN A 209 -16.71 0.71 4.13
N ILE A 210 -15.65 -0.12 4.15
CA ILE A 210 -15.65 -1.40 4.86
C ILE A 210 -15.52 -1.15 6.36
N ALA A 211 -14.65 -0.22 6.77
CA ALA A 211 -14.48 0.14 8.18
C ALA A 211 -15.79 0.61 8.82
N ASN A 212 -16.62 1.39 8.11
CA ASN A 212 -17.93 1.81 8.60
C ASN A 212 -18.90 0.65 8.77
N LYS A 213 -18.88 -0.33 7.86
CA LYS A 213 -19.70 -1.55 7.98
C LYS A 213 -19.27 -2.39 9.20
N ILE A 214 -17.96 -2.46 9.48
CA ILE A 214 -17.44 -3.10 10.70
C ILE A 214 -17.92 -2.35 11.95
N LYS A 215 -17.82 -1.00 11.96
CA LYS A 215 -18.32 -0.18 13.07
C LYS A 215 -19.82 -0.37 13.31
N SER A 216 -20.61 -0.60 12.26
CA SER A 216 -22.04 -0.90 12.35
C SER A 216 -22.37 -2.36 12.68
N GLN A 217 -21.37 -3.21 12.96
CA GLN A 217 -21.54 -4.64 13.23
C GLN A 217 -22.26 -5.39 12.09
N ASP A 218 -21.92 -5.07 10.84
CA ASP A 218 -22.47 -5.77 9.68
C ASP A 218 -22.11 -7.28 9.74
N PRO A 219 -23.11 -8.18 9.78
CA PRO A 219 -22.87 -9.61 9.96
C PRO A 219 -22.06 -10.26 8.82
N GLU A 220 -22.20 -9.79 7.58
CA GLU A 220 -21.47 -10.35 6.44
C GLU A 220 -19.98 -9.96 6.50
N VAL A 221 -19.69 -8.71 6.89
CA VAL A 221 -18.31 -8.23 7.00
C VAL A 221 -17.60 -8.89 8.19
N LEU A 222 -18.28 -9.05 9.33
CA LEU A 222 -17.72 -9.76 10.48
C LEU A 222 -17.46 -11.24 10.17
N ALA A 223 -18.36 -11.91 9.43
CA ALA A 223 -18.14 -13.28 8.98
C ALA A 223 -16.93 -13.40 8.03
N ALA A 224 -16.75 -12.45 7.12
CA ALA A 224 -15.58 -12.40 6.23
C ALA A 224 -14.27 -12.19 7.00
N ILE A 225 -14.27 -11.37 8.05
CA ILE A 225 -13.09 -11.16 8.91
C ILE A 225 -12.73 -12.44 9.67
N LEU A 226 -13.72 -13.19 10.14
CA LEU A 226 -13.48 -14.48 10.81
C LEU A 226 -12.88 -15.51 9.85
N LEU A 227 -13.26 -15.50 8.57
CA LEU A 227 -12.65 -16.36 7.55
C LEU A 227 -11.18 -16.00 7.30
N LEU A 228 -10.82 -14.72 7.37
CA LEU A 228 -9.42 -14.26 7.27
C LEU A 228 -8.56 -14.73 8.47
N GLN A 229 -9.16 -15.11 9.59
CA GLN A 229 -8.46 -15.64 10.77
C GLN A 229 -7.99 -17.10 10.57
N GLU A 230 -8.66 -17.86 9.69
CA GLU A 230 -8.37 -19.28 9.45
C GLU A 230 -7.37 -19.54 8.31
N SER A 231 -6.86 -18.47 7.67
CA SER A 231 -5.89 -18.52 6.56
C SER A 231 -4.49 -18.06 6.98
#